data_AF-A0A1F4E007-F1
#
_entry.id   AF-A0A1F4E007-F1
#
_cell.length_a   1.000
_cell.length_b   1.000
_cell.length_c   1.000
_cell.angle_alpha   90.00
_cell.angle_beta   90.00
_cell.angle_gamma   90.00
#
_symmetry.space_group_name_H-M   'P 1'
#
loop_
_entity.id
_entity.type
_entity.pdbx_description
1 polymer ?
#
loop_
_entity_poly.entity_id
_entity_poly.type
_entity_poly.pdbx_seq_one_letter_code
_entity_poly.pdbx_strand_id
1 'polypeptide(L)'
;MSHLTPRERELVSLGAAMGSNCISCIEHHVPASRNAGLTDAQISEAIRLADKLRQVPARKTLDAAVNLLAEPIAPAPTEAAGPGKPCCG
;
A
#
# COMPACT_ATOMS: atom_id res chain seq x y z
N MET A 1 18.90 8.70 1.04
CA MET A 1 19.11 8.15 -0.33
C MET A 1 20.36 8.76 -0.98
N SER A 2 21.52 8.71 -0.33
CA SER A 2 22.78 9.29 -0.83
C SER A 2 23.51 8.42 -1.85
N HIS A 3 23.14 7.14 -1.97
CA HIS A 3 23.78 6.16 -2.86
C HIS A 3 23.04 5.94 -4.18
N LEU A 4 21.90 6.62 -4.39
CA LEU A 4 21.11 6.53 -5.62
C LEU A 4 21.34 7.78 -6.48
N THR A 5 21.56 7.57 -7.77
CA THR A 5 21.48 8.62 -8.78
C THR A 5 20.09 9.25 -8.79
N PRO A 6 19.92 10.47 -9.34
CA PRO A 6 18.61 11.10 -9.48
C PRO A 6 17.59 10.21 -10.21
N ARG A 7 18.02 9.51 -11.28
CA ARG A 7 17.18 8.57 -12.04
C ARG A 7 16.68 7.42 -11.17
N GLU A 8 17.58 6.77 -10.44
CA GLU A 8 17.22 5.64 -9.56
C GLU A 8 16.32 6.10 -8.42
N ARG A 9 16.59 7.28 -7.86
CA ARG A 9 15.77 7.87 -6.80
C ARG A 9 14.34 8.10 -7.26
N GLU A 10 14.15 8.68 -8.44
CA GLU A 10 12.80 8.92 -8.98
C GLU A 10 12.06 7.62 -9.30
N LEU A 11 12.76 6.58 -9.80
CA LEU A 11 12.14 5.26 -9.98
C LEU A 11 11.68 4.63 -8.65
N VAL A 12 12.49 4.73 -7.60
CA VAL A 12 12.12 4.26 -6.25
C VAL A 12 10.93 5.05 -5.70
N SER A 13 10.96 6.38 -5.82
CA SER A 13 9.88 7.26 -5.38
C SER A 13 8.57 6.97 -6.12
N LEU A 14 8.63 6.76 -7.43
CA LEU A 14 7.47 6.42 -8.24
C LEU A 14 6.87 5.07 -7.85
N GLY A 15 7.71 4.06 -7.60
CA GLY A 15 7.27 2.77 -7.06
C GLY A 15 6.60 2.90 -5.69
N ALA A 16 7.16 3.70 -4.78
CA ALA A 16 6.58 3.97 -3.47
C ALA A 16 5.25 4.74 -3.54
N ALA A 17 5.14 5.72 -4.44
CA ALA A 17 3.92 6.47 -4.70
C ALA A 17 2.79 5.56 -5.20
N MET A 18 3.11 4.66 -6.15
CA MET A 18 2.17 3.64 -6.63
C MET A 18 1.76 2.69 -5.52
N GLY A 19 2.71 2.16 -4.75
CA GLY A 19 2.42 1.22 -3.65
C GLY A 19 1.54 1.81 -2.54
N SER A 20 1.69 3.10 -2.26
CA SER A 20 0.90 3.82 -1.24
C SER A 20 -0.41 4.42 -1.77
N ASN A 21 -0.69 4.32 -3.08
CA ASN A 21 -1.83 4.98 -3.74
C ASN A 21 -1.82 6.53 -3.57
N CYS A 22 -0.66 7.16 -3.45
CA CYS A 22 -0.54 8.61 -3.26
C CYS A 22 -0.62 9.37 -4.60
N ILE A 23 -1.81 9.89 -4.94
CA ILE A 23 -2.06 10.60 -6.21
C ILE A 23 -1.13 11.82 -6.37
N SER A 24 -1.05 12.69 -5.36
CA SER A 24 -0.19 13.89 -5.42
C SER A 24 1.30 13.53 -5.56
N CYS A 25 1.74 12.42 -4.97
CA CYS A 25 3.09 11.90 -5.16
C CYS A 25 3.33 11.46 -6.62
N ILE A 26 2.36 10.80 -7.26
CA ILE A 26 2.44 10.42 -8.68
C ILE A 26 2.52 11.66 -9.57
N GLU A 27 1.68 12.66 -9.32
CA GLU A 27 1.67 13.94 -10.04
C GLU A 27 3.00 14.67 -9.93
N HIS A 28 3.69 14.55 -8.78
CA HIS A 28 5.02 15.12 -8.57
C HIS A 28 6.14 14.30 -9.24
N HIS A 29 6.15 12.98 -9.03
CA HIS A 29 7.27 12.13 -9.41
C HIS A 29 7.30 11.76 -10.91
N VAL A 30 6.17 11.83 -11.63
CA VAL A 30 6.19 11.61 -13.09
C VAL A 30 6.96 12.72 -13.83
N PRO A 31 6.68 14.03 -13.62
CA PRO A 31 7.51 15.11 -14.16
C PRO A 31 8.96 15.09 -13.63
N ALA A 32 9.16 14.83 -12.34
CA ALA A 32 10.51 14.78 -11.75
C ALA A 32 11.36 13.65 -12.38
N SER A 33 10.75 12.50 -12.67
CA SER A 33 11.40 11.40 -13.40
C SER A 33 11.89 11.84 -14.79
N ARG A 34 11.06 12.58 -15.54
CA ARG A 34 11.45 13.14 -16.84
C ARG A 34 12.60 14.13 -16.70
N ASN A 35 12.55 15.00 -15.71
CA ASN A 35 13.62 15.97 -15.42
C ASN A 35 14.94 15.28 -15.01
N ALA A 36 14.86 14.10 -14.39
CA ALA A 36 16.02 13.25 -14.12
C ALA A 36 16.54 12.50 -15.37
N GLY A 37 15.88 12.64 -16.52
CA GLY A 37 16.26 12.09 -17.81
C GLY A 37 15.63 10.73 -18.14
N LEU A 38 14.68 10.23 -17.36
CA LEU A 38 13.97 9.00 -17.69
C LEU A 38 13.07 9.22 -18.91
N THR A 39 13.05 8.23 -19.80
CA THR A 39 12.11 8.23 -20.93
C THR A 39 10.72 7.82 -20.46
N ASP A 40 9.69 8.23 -21.20
CA ASP A 40 8.30 7.81 -20.91
C ASP A 40 8.15 6.28 -20.94
N ALA A 41 8.94 5.58 -21.76
CA ALA A 41 8.98 4.11 -21.77
C ALA A 41 9.46 3.54 -20.44
N GLN A 42 10.56 4.06 -19.88
CA GLN A 42 11.10 3.64 -18.57
C GLN A 42 10.11 3.94 -17.44
N ILE A 43 9.49 5.13 -17.47
CA ILE A 43 8.48 5.53 -16.47
C ILE A 43 7.26 4.60 -16.57
N SER A 44 6.76 4.32 -17.78
CA SER A 44 5.62 3.43 -17.98
C SER A 44 5.91 2.00 -17.52
N GLU A 45 7.10 1.48 -17.78
CA GLU A 45 7.52 0.16 -17.32
C GLU A 45 7.53 0.08 -15.79
N ALA A 46 8.10 1.07 -15.11
CA ALA A 46 8.12 1.14 -13.65
C ALA A 46 6.70 1.20 -13.06
N ILE A 47 5.81 2.03 -13.63
CA ILE A 47 4.41 2.14 -13.21
C ILE A 47 3.69 0.80 -13.37
N ARG A 48 3.85 0.13 -14.52
CA ARG A 48 3.21 -1.17 -14.79
C ARG A 48 3.70 -2.26 -13.84
N LEU A 49 5.00 -2.29 -13.53
CA LEU A 49 5.55 -3.24 -12.57
C LEU A 49 5.03 -2.96 -11.15
N ALA A 50 5.02 -1.70 -10.73
CA ALA A 50 4.51 -1.30 -9.43
C ALA A 50 3.00 -1.60 -9.28
N ASP A 51 2.20 -1.38 -10.33
CA ASP A 51 0.77 -1.72 -10.31
C ASP A 51 0.57 -3.23 -10.14
N LYS A 52 1.30 -4.09 -10.88
CA LYS A 52 1.23 -5.55 -10.70
C LYS A 52 1.45 -5.96 -9.25
N LEU A 53 2.43 -5.36 -8.58
CA LEU A 53 2.71 -5.62 -7.16
C LEU A 53 1.58 -5.11 -6.27
N ARG A 54 1.07 -3.90 -6.52
CA ARG A 54 -0.03 -3.26 -5.78
C ARG A 54 -1.33 -4.05 -5.83
N GLN A 55 -1.62 -4.72 -6.94
CA GLN A 55 -2.83 -5.53 -7.09
C GLN A 55 -2.84 -6.78 -6.19
N VAL A 56 -1.68 -7.32 -5.81
CA VAL A 56 -1.60 -8.54 -4.99
C VAL A 56 -2.20 -8.33 -3.59
N PRO A 57 -1.75 -7.36 -2.77
CA PRO A 57 -2.37 -7.12 -1.46
C PRO A 57 -3.82 -6.67 -1.62
N ALA A 58 -4.15 -5.82 -2.60
CA ALA A 58 -5.53 -5.36 -2.81
C ALA A 58 -6.51 -6.53 -3.03
N ARG A 59 -6.14 -7.52 -3.84
CA ARG A 59 -6.93 -8.75 -4.03
C ARG A 59 -7.05 -9.56 -2.76
N LYS A 60 -5.94 -9.79 -2.04
CA LYS A 60 -5.97 -10.53 -0.77
C LYS A 60 -6.86 -9.87 0.28
N THR A 61 -6.86 -8.54 0.36
CA THR A 61 -7.73 -7.82 1.31
C THR A 61 -9.20 -7.97 0.93
N LEU A 62 -9.52 -7.92 -0.36
CA LEU A 62 -10.86 -8.19 -0.86
C LEU A 62 -11.29 -9.64 -0.55
N ASP A 63 -10.45 -10.62 -0.86
CA ASP A 63 -10.73 -12.04 -0.61
C ASP A 63 -11.00 -12.27 0.89
N ALA A 64 -10.17 -11.70 1.77
CA ALA A 64 -10.38 -11.80 3.22
C ALA A 64 -11.72 -11.20 3.65
N ALA A 65 -12.09 -10.02 3.14
CA ALA A 65 -13.35 -9.38 3.46
C ALA A 65 -14.56 -10.21 2.98
N VAL A 66 -14.48 -10.77 1.76
CA VAL A 66 -15.54 -11.63 1.21
C VAL A 66 -15.67 -12.92 2.01
N ASN A 67 -14.57 -13.56 2.39
CA ASN A 67 -14.59 -14.80 3.16
C ASN A 67 -15.27 -14.61 4.53
N LEU A 68 -15.03 -13.48 5.21
CA LEU A 68 -15.68 -13.17 6.48
C LEU A 68 -17.21 -13.02 6.35
N LEU A 69 -17.72 -12.62 5.19
CA LEU A 69 -19.17 -12.58 4.93
C LEU A 69 -19.75 -13.97 4.66
N ALA A 70 -18.94 -14.90 4.16
CA ALA A 70 -19.35 -16.26 3.84
C ALA A 70 -19.31 -17.21 5.05
N GLU A 71 -18.52 -16.90 6.08
CA GLU A 71 -18.50 -17.66 7.32
C GLU A 71 -19.79 -17.45 8.12
N PRO A 72 -20.51 -18.51 8.52
CA PRO A 72 -21.65 -18.36 9.40
C PRO A 72 -21.19 -17.79 10.74
N ILE A 73 -21.88 -16.74 11.20
CA ILE A 73 -21.60 -16.06 12.47
C ILE A 73 -21.64 -17.12 13.59
N ALA A 74 -20.46 -17.53 14.09
CA ALA A 74 -20.39 -18.32 15.30
C ALA A 74 -20.99 -17.48 16.44
N PRO A 75 -21.86 -18.06 17.28
CA PRO A 75 -22.47 -17.30 18.37
C PRO A 75 -21.37 -16.73 19.27
N ALA A 76 -21.50 -15.45 19.60
CA ALA A 76 -20.56 -14.74 20.46
C ALA A 76 -20.37 -15.52 21.78
N PRO A 77 -19.14 -15.60 22.32
CA PRO A 77 -18.93 -16.12 23.66
C PRO A 77 -19.75 -15.28 24.64
N THR A 78 -20.62 -15.92 25.42
CA THR A 78 -21.32 -15.23 26.51
C THR A 78 -20.27 -14.75 27.52
N GLU A 79 -20.14 -13.43 27.66
CA GLU A 79 -19.29 -12.85 28.71
C GLU A 79 -19.88 -13.22 30.07
N ALA A 80 -19.19 -14.08 30.81
CA ALA A 80 -19.41 -14.21 32.24
C ALA A 80 -18.81 -12.96 32.91
N ALA A 81 -19.67 -12.07 33.40
CA ALA A 81 -19.30 -10.88 34.14
C ALA A 81 -18.44 -11.25 35.37
N GLY A 82 -17.13 -11.01 35.28
CA GLY A 82 -16.21 -11.05 36.42
C GLY A 82 -16.22 -9.69 37.15
N PRO A 83 -16.07 -9.67 38.49
CA PRO A 83 -16.18 -8.43 39.25
C PRO A 83 -14.95 -7.56 39.01
N GLY A 84 -15.15 -6.39 38.39
CA GLY A 84 -14.09 -5.42 38.13
C GLY A 84 -13.48 -4.86 39.42
N LYS A 85 -12.16 -4.83 39.50
CA LYS A 85 -11.42 -3.99 40.47
C LYS A 85 -10.89 -2.74 39.76
N PRO A 86 -11.00 -1.54 40.37
CA PRO A 86 -10.52 -0.31 39.75
C PRO A 86 -9.00 -0.25 39.75
N CYS A 87 -8.45 0.16 38.60
CA CYS A 87 -7.02 0.34 38.38
C CYS A 87 -6.63 1.79 38.67
N CYS A 88 -6.29 2.09 39.93
CA CYS A 88 -5.50 3.27 40.30
C CYS A 88 -4.54 2.85 41.41
N GLY A 89 -3.24 2.80 41.09
CA GLY A 89 -2.12 2.61 42.00
C GLY A 89 -0.88 3.21 41.38
#